data_AF-A0A9D0TGS4-F1
#
_entry.id   AF-A0A9D0TGS4-F1
#
_cell.length_a   1.000
_cell.length_b   1.000
_cell.length_c   1.000
_cell.angle_alpha   90.00
_cell.angle_beta   90.00
_cell.angle_gamma   90.00
#
_symmetry.space_group_name_H-M   'P 1'
#
loop_
_entity.id
_entity.type
_entity.pdbx_description
1 polymer ?
#
loop_
_entity_poly.entity_id
_entity_poly.type
_entity_poly.pdbx_seq_one_letter_code
_entity_poly.pdbx_strand_id
1 'polypeptide(L)'
;MSFAGVRNALDQYGRNAVQANVESASPHRLIQMLMEGALGKIAAAKGNMVRGEIQAKGDQIGSAISILEGLKNSLDKEKGGDIAQNLEDLYIYMERRL
;
A
#
# COMPACT_ATOMS: atom_id res chain seq x y z
N MET A 1 -10.77 -7.84 -12.80
CA MET A 1 -9.62 -7.37 -11.99
C MET A 1 -8.70 -6.52 -12.88
N SER A 2 -8.66 -5.21 -12.68
CA SER A 2 -7.77 -4.31 -13.43
C SER A 2 -6.48 -4.10 -12.64
N PHE A 3 -5.34 -4.55 -13.17
CA PHE A 3 -4.03 -4.45 -12.53
C PHE A 3 -3.34 -3.09 -12.73
N ALA A 4 -4.00 -2.11 -13.35
CA ALA A 4 -3.45 -0.78 -13.59
C ALA A 4 -3.17 -0.02 -12.28
N GLY A 5 -4.06 -0.13 -11.27
CA GLY A 5 -3.86 0.51 -9.97
C GLY A 5 -2.71 -0.09 -9.16
N VAL A 6 -2.51 -1.41 -9.27
CA VAL A 6 -1.42 -2.14 -8.59
C VAL A 6 -0.06 -1.68 -9.10
N ARG A 7 0.07 -1.39 -10.40
CA ARG A 7 1.32 -0.94 -11.01
C ARG A 7 1.78 0.42 -10.47
N ASN A 8 0.86 1.39 -10.38
CA ASN A 8 1.15 2.70 -9.79
C ASN A 8 1.49 2.63 -8.29
N ALA A 9 0.82 1.75 -7.53
CA ALA A 9 1.12 1.57 -6.11
C ALA A 9 2.49 0.89 -5.87
N LEU A 10 2.91 0.01 -6.78
CA LEU A 10 4.23 -0.63 -6.74
C LEU A 10 5.37 0.32 -7.11
N ASP A 11 5.15 1.30 -7.98
CA ASP A 11 6.14 2.32 -8.29
C ASP A 11 6.50 3.17 -7.06
N GLN A 12 5.55 3.38 -6.14
CA GLN A 12 5.76 4.08 -4.86
C GLN A 12 6.55 3.26 -3.82
N TYR A 13 6.60 1.93 -3.99
CA TYR A 13 7.33 1.01 -3.10
C TYR A 13 8.83 0.99 -3.39
N GLY A 14 9.25 1.08 -4.67
CA GLY A 14 10.66 1.25 -5.02
C GLY A 14 11.05 0.72 -6.40
N ARG A 15 11.48 1.62 -7.29
CA ARG A 15 11.82 1.33 -8.71
C ARG A 15 12.74 0.12 -8.94
N ASN A 16 13.70 -0.17 -8.06
CA ASN A 16 14.76 -1.15 -8.36
C ASN A 16 14.49 -2.58 -7.83
N ALA A 17 13.68 -2.74 -6.77
CA ALA A 17 13.36 -4.07 -6.22
C ALA A 17 12.12 -4.71 -6.88
N VAL A 18 11.32 -3.88 -7.54
CA VAL A 18 9.98 -4.21 -8.05
C VAL A 18 10.04 -4.75 -9.49
N GLN A 19 10.88 -4.17 -10.34
CA GLN A 19 10.88 -4.47 -11.78
C GLN A 19 11.11 -5.96 -12.10
N ALA A 20 11.97 -6.65 -11.34
CA ALA A 20 12.32 -8.05 -11.60
C ALA A 20 11.31 -9.08 -11.07
N ASN A 21 10.50 -8.71 -10.07
CA ASN A 21 9.58 -9.64 -9.39
C ASN A 21 8.11 -9.45 -9.79
N VAL A 22 7.74 -8.32 -10.40
CA VAL A 22 6.34 -8.01 -10.73
C VAL A 22 5.84 -8.76 -11.97
N GLU A 23 6.71 -9.07 -12.94
CA GLU A 23 6.29 -9.72 -14.18
C GLU A 23 5.86 -11.19 -14.00
N SER A 24 6.31 -11.84 -12.93
CA SER A 24 6.02 -13.25 -12.62
C SER A 24 5.28 -13.47 -11.29
N ALA A 25 5.03 -12.42 -10.52
CA ALA A 25 4.35 -12.52 -9.23
C ALA A 25 2.87 -12.88 -9.41
N SER A 26 2.41 -13.85 -8.59
CA SER A 26 0.99 -14.13 -8.49
C SER A 26 0.22 -12.92 -7.94
N PRO A 27 -1.09 -12.78 -8.21
CA PRO A 27 -1.91 -11.69 -7.66
C PRO A 27 -1.80 -11.56 -6.14
N HIS A 28 -1.78 -12.69 -5.43
CA HIS A 28 -1.59 -12.71 -3.98
C HIS A 28 -0.22 -12.18 -3.55
N ARG A 29 0.83 -12.48 -4.32
CA ARG A 29 2.19 -11.97 -4.03
C ARG A 29 2.27 -10.45 -4.25
N LEU A 30 1.58 -9.92 -5.25
CA LEU A 30 1.52 -8.47 -5.48
C LEU A 30 0.85 -7.74 -4.30
N ILE A 31 -0.26 -8.28 -3.80
CA ILE A 31 -0.93 -7.75 -2.60
C ILE A 31 -0.01 -7.79 -1.39
N GLN A 32 0.71 -8.91 -1.19
CA GLN A 32 1.66 -9.03 -0.09
C GLN A 32 2.78 -7.98 -0.18
N MET A 33 3.34 -7.76 -1.38
CA MET A 33 4.39 -6.75 -1.59
C MET A 33 3.90 -5.33 -1.30
N LEU A 34 2.67 -4.99 -1.69
CA LEU A 34 2.05 -3.71 -1.36
C LEU A 34 1.89 -3.55 0.16
N MET A 35 1.42 -4.58 0.85
CA MET A 35 1.29 -4.55 2.31
C MET A 35 2.64 -4.39 3.01
N GLU A 36 3.66 -5.15 2.58
CA GLU A 36 5.06 -5.00 3.04
C GLU A 36 5.55 -3.55 2.82
N GLY A 37 5.19 -2.95 1.69
CA GLY A 37 5.46 -1.56 1.39
C GLY A 37 4.80 -0.56 2.33
N ALA A 38 3.50 -0.67 2.53
CA ALA A 38 2.78 0.20 3.46
C ALA A 38 3.38 0.13 4.88
N LEU A 39 3.67 -1.08 5.37
CA LEU A 39 4.30 -1.29 6.67
C LEU A 39 5.71 -0.68 6.75
N GLY A 40 6.52 -0.82 5.68
CA GLY A 40 7.84 -0.20 5.59
C GLY A 40 7.79 1.32 5.66
N LYS A 41 6.84 1.95 4.96
CA LYS A 41 6.61 3.41 5.00
C LYS A 41 6.18 3.86 6.40
N ILE A 42 5.30 3.13 7.06
CA ILE A 42 4.87 3.43 8.44
C ILE A 42 6.05 3.32 9.42
N ALA A 43 6.91 2.30 9.28
CA ALA A 43 8.10 2.16 10.10
C ALA A 43 9.09 3.33 9.90
N ALA A 44 9.31 3.75 8.65
CA ALA A 44 10.12 4.91 8.32
C ALA A 44 9.53 6.21 8.90
N ALA A 45 8.22 6.41 8.80
CA ALA A 45 7.53 7.55 9.40
C ALA A 45 7.75 7.63 10.91
N LYS A 46 7.65 6.49 11.63
CA LYS A 46 7.94 6.42 13.07
C LYS A 46 9.39 6.80 13.38
N GLY A 47 10.35 6.33 12.58
CA GLY A 47 11.76 6.72 12.71
C GLY A 47 11.96 8.24 12.55
N ASN A 48 11.35 8.83 11.53
CA ASN A 48 11.41 10.27 11.26
C ASN A 48 10.77 11.08 12.40
N MET A 49 9.67 10.59 13.00
CA MET A 49 9.04 11.20 14.17
C MET A 49 10.00 11.28 15.36
N VAL A 50 10.69 10.19 15.68
CA VAL A 50 11.65 10.15 16.79
C VAL A 50 12.80 11.15 16.59
N ARG A 51 13.21 11.38 15.34
CA ARG A 51 14.27 12.34 14.99
C ARG A 51 13.78 13.79 14.81
N GLY A 52 12.48 14.05 14.92
CA GLY A 52 11.90 15.38 14.70
C GLY A 52 11.86 15.82 13.22
N GLU A 53 12.03 14.89 12.28
CA GLU A 53 12.04 15.16 10.85
C GLU A 53 10.62 15.24 10.28
N ILE A 54 9.95 16.37 10.50
CA ILE A 54 8.50 16.53 10.23
C ILE A 54 8.14 16.37 8.74
N GLN A 55 8.93 16.95 7.83
CA GLN A 55 8.67 16.83 6.39
C GLN A 55 8.81 15.38 5.93
N ALA A 56 9.94 14.74 6.25
CA ALA A 56 10.18 13.35 5.88
C ALA A 56 9.15 12.40 6.51
N LYS A 57 8.67 12.67 7.74
CA LYS A 57 7.52 11.96 8.33
C LYS A 57 6.30 12.06 7.41
N GLY A 58 5.92 13.28 7.02
CA GLY A 58 4.77 13.53 6.16
C GLY A 58 4.85 12.77 4.83
N ASP A 59 6.02 12.79 4.18
CA ASP A 59 6.25 12.10 2.92
C ASP A 59 6.07 10.57 3.02
N GLN A 60 6.55 9.98 4.13
CA GLN A 60 6.38 8.55 4.38
C GLN A 60 4.92 8.19 4.69
N ILE A 61 4.21 9.03 5.46
CA ILE A 61 2.77 8.83 5.72
C ILE A 61 1.96 8.93 4.43
N GLY A 62 2.19 9.97 3.62
CA GLY A 62 1.51 10.14 2.33
C GLY A 62 1.72 8.94 1.41
N SER A 63 2.96 8.44 1.35
CA SER A 63 3.31 7.24 0.59
C SER A 63 2.57 5.98 1.09
N ALA A 64 2.43 5.82 2.42
CA ALA A 64 1.67 4.72 3.00
C ALA A 64 0.19 4.79 2.63
N ILE A 65 -0.41 5.98 2.70
CA ILE A 65 -1.82 6.23 2.31
C ILE A 65 -2.04 5.90 0.83
N SER A 66 -1.15 6.33 -0.07
CA SER A 66 -1.28 6.01 -1.51
C SER A 66 -1.24 4.50 -1.79
N ILE A 67 -0.45 3.73 -1.03
CA ILE A 67 -0.43 2.26 -1.16
C ILE A 67 -1.75 1.65 -0.67
N LEU A 68 -2.29 2.14 0.45
CA LEU A 68 -3.58 1.68 1.00
C LEU A 68 -4.73 1.99 0.03
N GLU A 69 -4.73 3.17 -0.59
CA GLU A 69 -5.69 3.51 -1.64
C GLU A 69 -5.58 2.56 -2.84
N GLY A 70 -4.35 2.23 -3.25
CA GLY A 70 -4.11 1.23 -4.30
C GLY A 70 -4.68 -0.15 -3.95
N LEU A 71 -4.48 -0.62 -2.72
CA LEU A 71 -5.03 -1.87 -2.22
C LEU A 71 -6.57 -1.83 -2.19
N LYS A 72 -7.16 -0.76 -1.66
CA LYS A 72 -8.61 -0.55 -1.60
C LYS A 72 -9.24 -0.55 -2.99
N ASN A 73 -8.65 0.17 -3.94
CA ASN A 73 -9.12 0.25 -5.32
C ASN A 73 -8.93 -1.08 -6.10
N SER A 74 -8.11 -2.00 -5.60
CA SER A 74 -7.90 -3.32 -6.20
C SER A 74 -8.93 -4.37 -5.78
N LEU A 75 -9.78 -4.07 -4.79
CA LEU A 75 -10.80 -4.99 -4.28
C LEU A 75 -11.90 -5.22 -5.33
N ASP A 76 -12.21 -6.49 -5.58
CA ASP A 76 -13.33 -6.89 -6.43
C ASP A 76 -14.61 -6.94 -5.57
N LYS A 77 -15.39 -5.87 -5.55
CA LYS A 77 -16.61 -5.79 -4.74
C LYS A 77 -17.75 -6.67 -5.27
N GLU A 78 -17.74 -6.99 -6.56
CA GLU A 78 -18.77 -7.84 -7.18
C GLU A 78 -18.57 -9.31 -6.80
N LYS A 79 -17.33 -9.79 -6.82
CA LYS A 79 -17.00 -11.20 -6.50
C LYS A 79 -16.57 -11.43 -5.06
N GLY A 80 -16.07 -10.41 -4.39
CA GLY A 80 -15.49 -10.52 -3.05
C GLY A 80 -16.49 -10.44 -1.90
N GLY A 81 -17.72 -9.96 -2.15
CA GLY A 81 -18.79 -9.87 -1.16
C GLY A 81 -18.32 -9.27 0.18
N ASP A 82 -18.68 -9.93 1.28
CA ASP A 82 -18.34 -9.49 2.64
C ASP A 82 -16.84 -9.37 2.90
N ILE A 83 -16.01 -10.19 2.25
CA ILE A 83 -14.54 -10.14 2.42
C ILE A 83 -13.99 -8.84 1.82
N ALA A 84 -14.46 -8.46 0.63
CA ALA A 84 -14.05 -7.20 0.00
C ALA A 84 -14.51 -6.00 0.85
N GLN A 85 -15.72 -6.05 1.43
CA GLN A 85 -16.20 -4.97 2.29
C GLN A 85 -15.37 -4.85 3.58
N ASN A 86 -15.10 -5.96 4.26
CA ASN A 86 -14.29 -5.95 5.48
C ASN A 86 -12.85 -5.44 5.23
N LEU A 87 -12.26 -5.78 4.08
CA LEU A 87 -10.94 -5.27 3.69
C LEU A 87 -10.97 -3.78 3.38
N GLU A 88 -12.01 -3.29 2.68
CA GLU A 88 -12.19 -1.87 2.45
C GLU A 88 -12.30 -1.09 3.76
N ASP A 89 -13.14 -1.56 4.69
CA ASP A 89 -13.34 -0.91 5.98
C ASP A 89 -12.05 -0.87 6.80
N LEU A 90 -11.27 -1.96 6.74
CA LEU A 90 -9.94 -2.02 7.36
C LEU A 90 -8.99 -0.98 6.75
N TYR A 91 -8.92 -0.88 5.41
CA TYR A 91 -8.05 0.08 4.74
C TYR A 91 -8.46 1.53 5.02
N ILE A 92 -9.76 1.83 5.03
CA ILE A 92 -10.29 3.15 5.43
C ILE A 92 -9.91 3.47 6.88
N TYR A 93 -10.03 2.50 7.78
CA TYR A 93 -9.63 2.70 9.17
C TYR A 93 -8.12 3.00 9.27
N MET A 94 -7.28 2.26 8.54
CA MET A 94 -5.83 2.51 8.51
C MET A 94 -5.50 3.91 7.97
N GLU A 95 -6.11 4.32 6.86
CA GLU A 95 -5.95 5.67 6.27
C GLU A 95 -6.29 6.77 7.29
N ARG A 96 -7.39 6.62 8.04
CA ARG A 96 -7.83 7.60 9.06
C ARG A 96 -6.92 7.70 10.27
N ARG A 97 -6.12 6.67 10.56
CA ARG A 97 -5.24 6.60 11.73
C ARG A 97 -3.84 7.12 11.48
N LEU A 98 -3.45 7.29 10.21
CA LEU A 98 -2.17 7.84 9.77
C LEU A 98 -2.20 9.37 9.71
#